data_AF-A0A2E2RRX6-F1
#
_entry.id   AF-A0A2E2RRX6-F1
#
_cell.length_a   1.000
_cell.length_b   1.000
_cell.length_c   1.000
_cell.angle_alpha   90.00
_cell.angle_beta   90.00
_cell.angle_gamma   90.00
#
_symmetry.space_group_name_H-M   'P 1'
#
loop_
_entity.id
_entity.type
_entity.pdbx_description
1 polymer ?
#
loop_
_entity_poly.entity_id
_entity_poly.type
_entity_poly.pdbx_seq_one_letter_code
_entity_poly.pdbx_strand_id
1 'polypeptide(L)'
;MSNLKAFPTGGLYLLLFFLYLFGPLAVMIVTAFNSSSFPRISPWECLTSDWFFKLFEDETLIAGLGNSFVIGIGVVLVAVPVGLAAAIVLSQVGPHLRSVIYAVFIAPILMPGVVIGLSTLIFWDRLGTFFGADYDSFFYSGMFLTIAGQVTFISAYSMLVFLSRLQRFDPTLTEAALDMGASQTQAFVKVLLPFMTPAILSASVLAFLASMENYNTTVFTIVAESTFTTVLAQKVRYGLDPSISAVAVIIVGITLVGAIIFENYNRLRTQKEARAAAASSVPPVARFATNPLVIIGFVLVCMIGFVTWVGTHDSSVCEANVEQMKRAYQQEQLEQQRNRTPATASEPAEQASPPANTGGGVFSPGNLAPGQPEQEEAPASPFGNVFAPENLQGGD
;
A
#
# COMPACT_ATOMS: atom_id res chain seq x y z
N MET A 1 24.77 26.59 42.65
CA MET A 1 25.35 25.25 42.88
C MET A 1 24.18 24.30 43.00
N SER A 2 24.00 23.23 42.24
CA SER A 2 24.79 22.57 41.20
C SER A 2 23.95 21.37 40.76
N ASN A 3 23.78 21.20 39.45
CA ASN A 3 23.51 19.89 38.83
C ASN A 3 22.26 19.13 39.31
N LEU A 4 21.06 19.59 38.93
CA LEU A 4 20.04 18.62 38.55
C LEU A 4 20.39 18.14 37.15
N LYS A 5 21.17 17.05 37.07
CA LYS A 5 21.29 16.25 35.85
C LYS A 5 19.87 15.90 35.42
N ALA A 6 19.39 16.53 34.35
CA ALA A 6 18.20 16.09 33.66
C ALA A 6 18.37 14.59 33.39
N PHE A 7 17.58 13.77 34.06
CA PHE A 7 17.67 12.33 33.92
C PHE A 7 17.51 11.96 32.43
N PRO A 8 18.22 10.91 31.96
CA PRO A 8 18.23 10.44 30.58
C PRO A 8 16.87 9.90 30.06
N THR A 9 15.77 10.15 30.77
CA THR A 9 14.42 9.65 30.45
C THR A 9 13.90 10.17 29.12
N GLY A 10 14.16 11.45 28.79
CA GLY A 10 13.83 11.99 27.47
C GLY A 10 14.63 11.36 26.34
N GLY A 11 15.94 11.15 26.56
CA GLY A 11 16.80 10.47 25.58
C GLY A 11 16.44 9.01 25.39
N LEU A 12 16.13 8.29 26.48
CA LEU A 12 15.67 6.91 26.45
C LEU A 12 14.31 6.79 25.75
N TYR A 13 13.37 7.70 26.04
CA TYR A 13 12.07 7.76 25.35
C TYR A 13 12.25 7.97 23.84
N LEU A 14 13.06 8.95 23.43
CA LEU A 14 13.34 9.20 22.01
C LEU A 14 14.02 8.01 21.34
N LEU A 15 14.97 7.36 22.01
CA LEU A 15 15.63 6.17 21.50
C LEU A 15 14.63 5.02 21.30
N LEU A 16 13.81 4.73 22.31
CA LEU A 16 12.78 3.68 22.21
C LEU A 16 11.75 3.99 21.13
N PHE A 17 11.33 5.26 21.01
CA PHE A 17 10.42 5.72 19.96
C PHE A 17 11.00 5.50 18.56
N PHE A 18 12.24 5.92 18.32
CA PHE A 18 12.90 5.72 17.02
C PHE A 18 13.23 4.26 16.73
N LEU A 19 13.60 3.49 17.75
CA LEU A 19 13.83 2.06 17.62
C LEU A 19 12.52 1.32 17.27
N TYR A 20 11.40 1.71 17.86
CA TYR A 20 10.09 1.16 17.53
C TYR A 20 9.66 1.54 16.10
N LEU A 21 9.85 2.81 15.70
CA LEU A 21 9.48 3.31 14.39
C LEU A 21 10.33 2.72 13.26
N PHE A 22 11.65 2.70 13.43
CA PHE A 22 12.61 2.28 12.40
C PHE A 22 13.09 0.84 12.54
N GLY A 23 12.83 0.17 13.66
CA GLY A 23 13.25 -1.20 13.93
C GLY A 23 12.77 -2.19 12.86
N PRO A 24 11.46 -2.27 12.56
CA PRO A 24 10.95 -3.14 11.50
C PRO A 24 11.55 -2.82 10.13
N LEU A 25 11.79 -1.54 9.84
CA LEU A 25 12.44 -1.12 8.60
C LEU A 25 13.89 -1.61 8.51
N ALA A 26 14.63 -1.52 9.61
CA ALA A 26 15.99 -2.04 9.70
C ALA A 26 16.03 -3.58 9.53
N VAL A 27 15.06 -4.29 10.12
CA VAL A 27 14.89 -5.74 9.89
C VAL A 27 14.71 -6.04 8.41
N MET A 28 13.80 -5.32 7.74
CA MET A 28 13.55 -5.50 6.29
C MET A 28 14.79 -5.21 5.45
N ILE A 29 15.58 -4.18 5.81
CA ILE A 29 16.84 -3.88 5.12
C ILE A 29 17.82 -5.06 5.26
N VAL A 30 17.94 -5.65 6.46
CA VAL A 30 18.83 -6.79 6.69
C VAL A 30 18.34 -8.05 5.97
N THR A 31 17.04 -8.35 6.00
CA THR A 31 16.49 -9.54 5.36
C THR A 31 16.47 -9.45 3.83
N ALA A 32 16.49 -8.25 3.25
CA ALA A 32 16.61 -8.05 1.81
C ALA A 32 17.90 -8.64 1.22
N PHE A 33 18.94 -8.77 2.05
CA PHE A 33 20.23 -9.31 1.66
C PHE A 33 20.46 -10.76 2.12
N ASN A 34 19.46 -11.44 2.67
CA ASN A 34 19.55 -12.83 3.10
C ASN A 34 18.95 -13.77 2.03
N SER A 35 19.64 -14.85 1.66
CA SER A 35 19.17 -15.82 0.65
C SER A 35 18.02 -16.73 1.12
N SER A 36 17.64 -16.63 2.39
CA SER A 36 16.52 -17.36 2.96
C SER A 36 15.22 -17.23 2.15
N SER A 37 14.51 -18.33 1.93
CA SER A 37 13.22 -18.36 1.22
C SER A 37 12.09 -17.59 1.93
N PHE A 38 12.28 -17.26 3.22
CA PHE A 38 11.35 -16.45 3.99
C PHE A 38 12.10 -15.27 4.65
N PRO A 39 11.46 -14.10 4.83
CA PRO A 39 12.07 -12.96 5.53
C PRO A 39 12.36 -13.31 7.00
N ARG A 40 13.59 -13.74 7.30
CA ARG A 40 14.05 -14.06 8.66
C ARG A 40 15.49 -13.60 8.87
N ILE A 41 15.78 -13.12 10.07
CA ILE A 41 17.13 -12.70 10.49
C ILE A 41 17.99 -13.89 10.92
N SER A 42 17.39 -14.90 11.53
CA SER A 42 18.10 -16.05 12.08
C SER A 42 17.37 -17.35 11.69
N PRO A 43 18.08 -18.39 11.22
CA PRO A 43 19.52 -18.42 10.90
C PRO A 43 19.86 -17.62 9.63
N TRP A 44 21.07 -17.04 9.58
CA TRP A 44 21.60 -16.39 8.39
C TRP A 44 22.09 -17.44 7.40
N GLU A 45 21.64 -17.38 6.15
CA GLU A 45 22.02 -18.35 5.10
C GLU A 45 23.20 -17.81 4.30
N CYS A 46 22.95 -16.94 3.32
CA CYS A 46 23.97 -16.30 2.49
C CYS A 46 23.62 -14.84 2.24
N LEU A 47 24.64 -14.04 1.93
CA LEU A 47 24.44 -12.69 1.43
C LEU A 47 24.04 -12.77 -0.06
N THR A 48 22.88 -12.22 -0.43
CA THR A 48 22.38 -12.26 -1.81
C THR A 48 21.82 -10.90 -2.25
N SER A 49 21.78 -10.67 -3.55
CA SER A 49 21.06 -9.55 -4.19
C SER A 49 20.00 -10.03 -5.19
N ASP A 50 19.75 -11.34 -5.25
CA ASP A 50 18.90 -11.95 -6.28
C ASP A 50 17.44 -11.51 -6.15
N TRP A 51 17.00 -11.15 -4.94
CA TRP A 51 15.66 -10.61 -4.68
C TRP A 51 15.39 -9.28 -5.39
N PHE A 52 16.43 -8.47 -5.66
CA PHE A 52 16.27 -7.23 -6.42
C PHE A 52 16.00 -7.50 -7.89
N PHE A 53 16.62 -8.52 -8.48
CA PHE A 53 16.38 -8.93 -9.88
C PHE A 53 15.03 -9.63 -10.05
N LYS A 54 14.69 -10.57 -9.15
CA LYS A 54 13.39 -11.24 -9.13
C LYS A 54 12.22 -10.27 -9.06
N LEU A 55 12.41 -9.09 -8.46
CA LEU A 55 11.40 -8.06 -8.42
C LEU A 55 11.09 -7.46 -9.79
N PHE A 56 12.10 -7.29 -10.65
CA PHE A 56 11.94 -6.77 -12.00
C PHE A 56 11.48 -7.84 -13.01
N GLU A 57 11.58 -9.13 -12.64
CA GLU A 57 11.03 -10.24 -13.43
C GLU A 57 9.55 -10.50 -13.10
N ASP A 58 9.05 -9.99 -11.96
CA ASP A 58 7.66 -10.15 -11.55
C ASP A 58 6.74 -9.22 -12.37
N GLU A 59 6.20 -9.76 -13.46
CA GLU A 59 5.27 -9.05 -14.34
C GLU A 59 4.03 -8.53 -13.60
N THR A 60 3.55 -9.25 -12.59
CA THR A 60 2.35 -8.84 -11.82
C THR A 60 2.66 -7.61 -10.98
N LEU A 61 3.85 -7.55 -10.39
CA LEU A 61 4.29 -6.40 -9.61
C LEU A 61 4.55 -5.17 -10.48
N ILE A 62 5.16 -5.34 -11.66
CA ILE A 62 5.40 -4.25 -12.61
C ILE A 62 4.07 -3.73 -13.18
N ALA A 63 3.18 -4.62 -13.62
CA ALA A 63 1.85 -4.24 -14.08
C ALA A 63 1.07 -3.53 -12.97
N GLY A 64 1.13 -4.05 -11.74
CA GLY A 64 0.53 -3.42 -10.57
C GLY A 64 1.07 -2.02 -10.28
N LEU A 65 2.38 -1.79 -10.46
CA LEU A 65 2.99 -0.47 -10.33
C LEU A 65 2.47 0.51 -11.40
N GLY A 66 2.38 0.06 -12.66
CA GLY A 66 1.79 0.84 -13.75
C GLY A 66 0.34 1.23 -13.48
N ASN A 67 -0.48 0.26 -13.07
CA ASN A 67 -1.87 0.49 -12.70
C ASN A 67 -2.02 1.48 -11.55
N SER A 68 -1.19 1.35 -10.51
CA SER A 68 -1.20 2.28 -9.37
C SER A 68 -0.87 3.71 -9.78
N PHE A 69 0.06 3.88 -10.71
CA PHE A 69 0.42 5.19 -11.24
C PHE A 69 -0.73 5.82 -12.03
N VAL A 70 -1.40 5.05 -12.89
CA VAL A 70 -2.58 5.50 -13.65
C VAL A 70 -3.74 5.86 -12.71
N ILE A 71 -4.02 5.02 -11.72
CA ILE A 71 -5.03 5.30 -10.68
C ILE A 71 -4.66 6.57 -9.92
N GLY A 72 -3.41 6.70 -9.47
CA GLY A 72 -2.92 7.87 -8.73
C GLY A 72 -3.12 9.17 -9.50
N ILE A 73 -2.81 9.18 -10.80
CA ILE A 73 -3.08 10.34 -11.66
C ILE A 73 -4.58 10.59 -11.80
N GLY A 74 -5.37 9.55 -12.05
CA GLY A 74 -6.84 9.66 -12.16
C GLY A 74 -7.47 10.24 -10.89
N VAL A 75 -7.01 9.80 -9.72
CA VAL A 75 -7.43 10.32 -8.42
C VAL A 75 -7.03 11.78 -8.26
N VAL A 76 -5.79 12.18 -8.58
CA VAL A 76 -5.36 13.58 -8.50
C VAL A 76 -6.22 14.48 -9.39
N LEU A 77 -6.47 14.06 -10.63
CA LEU A 77 -7.22 14.84 -11.61
C LEU A 77 -8.67 15.09 -11.19
N VAL A 78 -9.26 14.22 -10.36
CA VAL A 78 -10.66 14.35 -9.92
C VAL A 78 -10.74 14.86 -8.48
N ALA A 79 -10.01 14.26 -7.54
CA ALA A 79 -10.09 14.58 -6.12
C ALA A 79 -9.61 16.00 -5.80
N VAL A 80 -8.56 16.49 -6.48
CA VAL A 80 -7.99 17.82 -6.20
C VAL A 80 -8.94 18.92 -6.66
N PRO A 81 -9.49 18.93 -7.89
CA PRO A 81 -10.51 19.91 -8.27
C PRO A 81 -11.77 19.84 -7.42
N VAL A 82 -12.25 18.63 -7.08
CA VAL A 82 -13.43 18.46 -6.21
C VAL A 82 -13.15 19.04 -4.82
N GLY A 83 -11.99 18.74 -4.23
CA GLY A 83 -11.58 19.29 -2.94
C GLY A 83 -11.42 20.81 -2.95
N LEU A 84 -10.89 21.37 -4.04
CA LEU A 84 -10.77 22.82 -4.21
C LEU A 84 -12.14 23.49 -4.30
N ALA A 85 -13.04 22.93 -5.11
CA ALA A 85 -14.41 23.41 -5.22
C ALA A 85 -15.13 23.35 -3.87
N ALA A 86 -14.99 22.23 -3.14
CA ALA A 86 -15.56 22.06 -1.81
C ALA A 86 -15.05 23.12 -0.83
N ALA A 87 -13.74 23.39 -0.82
CA ALA A 87 -13.15 24.39 0.07
C ALA A 87 -13.63 25.82 -0.25
N ILE A 88 -13.76 26.17 -1.53
CA ILE A 88 -14.29 27.47 -1.97
C ILE A 88 -15.75 27.62 -1.56
N VAL A 89 -16.61 26.63 -1.85
CA VAL A 89 -18.02 26.66 -1.45
C VAL A 89 -18.15 26.80 0.06
N LEU A 90 -17.37 26.01 0.82
CA LEU A 90 -17.41 26.02 2.28
C LEU A 90 -16.99 27.37 2.89
N SER A 91 -16.14 28.12 2.20
CA SER A 91 -15.70 29.46 2.63
C SER A 91 -16.74 30.55 2.44
N GLN A 92 -17.73 30.33 1.55
CA GLN A 92 -18.73 31.33 1.17
C GLN A 92 -20.10 31.07 1.81
N VAL A 93 -20.36 29.85 2.29
CA VAL A 93 -21.65 29.49 2.91
C VAL A 93 -21.75 29.97 4.36
N GLY A 94 -22.97 30.31 4.79
CA GLY A 94 -23.28 30.71 6.16
C GLY A 94 -23.02 29.60 7.21
N PRO A 95 -22.95 29.94 8.50
CA PRO A 95 -22.44 29.06 9.55
C PRO A 95 -23.23 27.75 9.73
N HIS A 96 -24.57 27.78 9.59
CA HIS A 96 -25.40 26.58 9.70
C HIS A 96 -25.12 25.59 8.56
N LEU A 97 -25.19 26.07 7.30
CA LEU A 97 -24.95 25.22 6.13
C LEU A 97 -23.49 24.74 6.05
N ARG A 98 -22.55 25.58 6.50
CA ARG A 98 -21.13 25.23 6.61
C ARG A 98 -20.91 23.97 7.44
N SER A 99 -21.57 23.86 8.59
CA SER A 99 -21.42 22.69 9.47
C SER A 99 -21.88 21.39 8.82
N VAL A 100 -23.02 21.44 8.10
CA VAL A 100 -23.59 20.28 7.41
C VAL A 100 -22.72 19.86 6.23
N ILE A 101 -22.34 20.80 5.35
CA ILE A 101 -21.48 20.51 4.20
C ILE A 101 -20.14 19.96 4.68
N TYR A 102 -19.53 20.57 5.70
CA TYR A 102 -18.28 20.08 6.28
C TYR A 102 -18.43 18.64 6.81
N ALA A 103 -19.51 18.33 7.52
CA ALA A 103 -19.76 16.99 8.03
C ALA A 103 -19.90 15.96 6.90
N VAL A 104 -20.62 16.29 5.82
CA VAL A 104 -20.79 15.42 4.65
C VAL A 104 -19.45 15.13 3.97
N PHE A 105 -18.62 16.15 3.74
CA PHE A 105 -17.31 15.96 3.11
C PHE A 105 -16.32 15.21 4.02
N ILE A 106 -16.39 15.36 5.33
CA ILE A 106 -15.49 14.67 6.26
C ILE A 106 -15.93 13.25 6.58
N ALA A 107 -17.22 12.93 6.45
CA ALA A 107 -17.76 11.60 6.77
C ALA A 107 -16.99 10.43 6.12
N PRO A 108 -16.57 10.48 4.85
CA PRO A 108 -15.78 9.40 4.24
C PRO A 108 -14.43 9.15 4.93
N ILE A 109 -13.77 10.16 5.50
CA ILE A 109 -12.49 9.97 6.21
C ILE A 109 -12.69 9.11 7.47
N LEU A 110 -13.87 9.20 8.09
CA LEU A 110 -14.21 8.45 9.30
C LEU A 110 -14.61 7.00 9.01
N MET A 111 -14.95 6.69 7.75
CA MET A 111 -15.38 5.37 7.34
C MET A 111 -14.17 4.44 7.13
N PRO A 112 -14.24 3.19 7.60
CA PRO A 112 -13.20 2.21 7.27
C PRO A 112 -13.08 2.03 5.76
N GLY A 113 -11.85 1.92 5.23
CA GLY A 113 -11.63 1.81 3.79
C GLY A 113 -12.35 0.63 3.12
N VAL A 114 -12.57 -0.45 3.86
CA VAL A 114 -13.37 -1.63 3.44
C VAL A 114 -14.83 -1.24 3.13
N VAL A 115 -15.43 -0.43 4.01
CA VAL A 115 -16.81 0.03 3.84
C VAL A 115 -16.92 0.91 2.60
N ILE A 116 -15.96 1.81 2.38
CA ILE A 116 -15.89 2.64 1.17
C ILE A 116 -15.77 1.76 -0.09
N GLY A 117 -14.88 0.78 -0.09
CA GLY A 117 -14.65 -0.10 -1.23
C GLY A 117 -15.88 -0.92 -1.61
N LEU A 118 -16.49 -1.60 -0.63
CA LEU A 118 -17.72 -2.37 -0.86
C LEU A 118 -18.90 -1.48 -1.26
N SER A 119 -19.06 -0.33 -0.60
CA SER A 119 -20.15 0.60 -0.94
C SER A 119 -20.01 1.15 -2.35
N THR A 120 -18.78 1.41 -2.81
CA THR A 120 -18.49 1.91 -4.15
C THR A 120 -18.84 0.85 -5.19
N LEU A 121 -18.41 -0.40 -4.97
CA LEU A 121 -18.75 -1.52 -5.86
C LEU A 121 -20.27 -1.67 -5.99
N ILE A 122 -20.99 -1.77 -4.86
CA ILE A 122 -22.45 -1.94 -4.85
C ILE A 122 -23.16 -0.74 -5.48
N PHE A 123 -22.72 0.48 -5.18
CA PHE A 123 -23.33 1.69 -5.71
C PHE A 123 -23.24 1.75 -7.24
N TRP A 124 -22.05 1.53 -7.80
CA TRP A 124 -21.83 1.59 -9.24
C TRP A 124 -22.45 0.42 -9.99
N ASP A 125 -22.49 -0.78 -9.39
CA ASP A 125 -23.23 -1.94 -9.92
C ASP A 125 -24.73 -1.64 -10.06
N ARG A 126 -25.34 -1.09 -9.00
CA ARG A 126 -26.76 -0.70 -9.01
C ARG A 126 -27.04 0.41 -10.02
N LEU A 127 -26.12 1.36 -10.15
CA LEU A 127 -26.25 2.46 -11.09
C LEU A 127 -26.13 1.98 -12.54
N GLY A 128 -25.16 1.10 -12.82
CA GLY A 128 -25.00 0.46 -14.13
C GLY A 128 -26.25 -0.33 -14.53
N THR A 129 -26.77 -1.14 -13.61
CA THR A 129 -28.02 -1.89 -13.81
C THR A 129 -29.21 -0.96 -14.05
N PHE A 130 -29.33 0.13 -13.31
CA PHE A 130 -30.40 1.12 -13.48
C PHE A 130 -30.38 1.77 -14.86
N PHE A 131 -29.19 2.04 -15.41
CA PHE A 131 -29.02 2.57 -16.76
C PHE A 131 -29.02 1.49 -17.85
N GLY A 132 -29.18 0.20 -17.49
CA GLY A 132 -29.13 -0.91 -18.45
C GLY A 132 -27.77 -1.09 -19.11
N ALA A 133 -26.69 -0.75 -18.40
CA ALA A 133 -25.33 -0.85 -18.90
C ALA A 133 -24.81 -2.30 -18.84
N ASP A 134 -24.17 -2.75 -19.92
CA ASP A 134 -23.53 -4.06 -20.00
C ASP A 134 -22.33 -4.18 -19.04
N TYR A 135 -21.94 -5.41 -18.70
CA TYR A 135 -20.82 -5.69 -17.81
C TYR A 135 -19.45 -5.23 -18.34
N ASP A 136 -19.32 -5.00 -19.66
CA ASP A 136 -18.12 -4.42 -20.27
C ASP A 136 -18.07 -2.88 -20.16
N SER A 137 -19.10 -2.25 -19.60
CA SER A 137 -19.13 -0.80 -19.42
C SER A 137 -18.19 -0.32 -18.31
N PHE A 138 -17.87 0.98 -18.31
CA PHE A 138 -16.99 1.58 -17.31
C PHE A 138 -17.51 1.43 -15.88
N PHE A 139 -18.83 1.20 -15.68
CA PHE A 139 -19.46 1.00 -14.37
C PHE A 139 -18.85 -0.19 -13.60
N TYR A 140 -18.36 -1.20 -14.31
CA TYR A 140 -17.82 -2.44 -13.73
C TYR A 140 -16.28 -2.53 -13.86
N SER A 141 -15.64 -1.50 -14.43
CA SER A 141 -14.18 -1.47 -14.57
C SER A 141 -13.50 -1.26 -13.21
N GLY A 142 -12.58 -2.15 -12.85
CA GLY A 142 -11.84 -2.08 -11.58
C GLY A 142 -11.01 -0.80 -11.43
N MET A 143 -10.44 -0.30 -12.52
CA MET A 143 -9.71 0.98 -12.54
C MET A 143 -10.64 2.15 -12.20
N PHE A 144 -11.80 2.21 -12.84
CA PHE A 144 -12.79 3.26 -12.59
C PHE A 144 -13.33 3.20 -11.17
N LEU A 145 -13.76 2.02 -10.71
CA LEU A 145 -14.25 1.80 -9.35
C LEU A 145 -13.21 2.21 -8.30
N THR A 146 -11.95 1.89 -8.53
CA THR A 146 -10.86 2.26 -7.63
C THR A 146 -10.65 3.77 -7.59
N ILE A 147 -10.63 4.45 -8.74
CA ILE A 147 -10.53 5.91 -8.81
C ILE A 147 -11.72 6.55 -8.09
N ALA A 148 -12.95 6.12 -8.39
CA ALA A 148 -14.16 6.68 -7.80
C ALA A 148 -14.21 6.48 -6.27
N GLY A 149 -13.89 5.28 -5.79
CA GLY A 149 -13.85 4.97 -4.37
C GLY A 149 -12.80 5.81 -3.63
N GLN A 150 -11.60 5.94 -4.21
CA GLN A 150 -10.53 6.72 -3.61
C GLN A 150 -10.80 8.24 -3.63
N VAL A 151 -11.38 8.77 -4.70
CA VAL A 151 -11.78 10.18 -4.81
C VAL A 151 -12.70 10.61 -3.67
N THR A 152 -13.57 9.72 -3.20
CA THR A 152 -14.58 10.01 -2.17
C THR A 152 -13.95 10.53 -0.86
N PHE A 153 -12.83 9.94 -0.41
CA PHE A 153 -12.15 10.39 0.82
C PHE A 153 -10.92 11.28 0.54
N ILE A 154 -10.24 11.10 -0.59
CA ILE A 154 -9.05 11.92 -0.93
C ILE A 154 -9.44 13.37 -1.29
N SER A 155 -10.64 13.58 -1.84
CA SER A 155 -11.17 14.93 -2.06
C SER A 155 -11.37 15.69 -0.75
N ALA A 156 -11.72 15.00 0.33
CA ALA A 156 -11.84 15.58 1.66
C ALA A 156 -10.48 15.96 2.26
N TYR A 157 -9.44 15.14 2.09
CA TYR A 157 -8.06 15.52 2.44
C TYR A 157 -7.61 16.76 1.66
N SER A 158 -7.87 16.80 0.35
CA SER A 158 -7.54 17.94 -0.50
C SER A 158 -8.29 19.20 -0.04
N MET A 159 -9.58 19.08 0.28
CA MET A 159 -10.40 20.17 0.82
C MET A 159 -9.79 20.75 2.10
N LEU A 160 -9.33 19.91 3.04
CA LEU A 160 -8.71 20.38 4.28
C LEU A 160 -7.42 21.17 4.02
N VAL A 161 -6.58 20.72 3.09
CA VAL A 161 -5.37 21.45 2.67
C VAL A 161 -5.77 22.81 2.11
N PHE A 162 -6.76 22.87 1.22
CA PHE A 162 -7.21 24.12 0.63
C PHE A 162 -7.84 25.07 1.63
N LEU A 163 -8.64 24.57 2.57
CA LEU A 163 -9.27 25.39 3.60
C LEU A 163 -8.21 26.08 4.48
N SER A 164 -7.14 25.36 4.83
CA SER A 164 -6.02 25.93 5.59
C SER A 164 -5.29 27.06 4.85
N ARG A 165 -5.21 26.96 3.51
CA ARG A 165 -4.62 27.99 2.66
C ARG A 165 -5.54 29.19 2.51
N LEU A 166 -6.83 28.93 2.30
CA LEU A 166 -7.85 29.93 2.04
C LEU A 166 -8.14 30.80 3.28
N GLN A 167 -7.95 30.27 4.49
CA GLN A 167 -7.98 31.06 5.73
C GLN A 167 -6.94 32.19 5.79
N ARG A 168 -5.89 32.12 4.97
CA ARG A 168 -4.85 33.15 4.87
C ARG A 168 -5.06 34.09 3.67
N PHE A 169 -6.12 33.89 2.89
CA PHE A 169 -6.45 34.73 1.75
C PHE A 169 -7.16 35.99 2.20
N ASP A 170 -6.78 37.14 1.64
CA ASP A 170 -7.47 38.41 1.87
C ASP A 170 -8.57 38.59 0.80
N PRO A 171 -9.87 38.56 1.16
CA PRO A 171 -10.97 38.71 0.21
C PRO A 171 -10.98 40.06 -0.50
N THR A 172 -10.35 41.10 0.07
CA THR A 172 -10.31 42.44 -0.54
C THR A 172 -9.55 42.45 -1.87
N LEU A 173 -8.64 41.49 -2.10
CA LEU A 173 -7.94 41.34 -3.38
C LEU A 173 -8.89 40.95 -4.51
N THR A 174 -9.88 40.10 -4.21
CA THR A 174 -10.92 39.74 -5.19
C THR A 174 -11.92 40.87 -5.41
N GLU A 175 -12.28 41.60 -4.36
CA GLU A 175 -13.17 42.78 -4.46
C GLU A 175 -12.52 43.89 -5.30
N ALA A 176 -11.25 44.22 -5.05
CA ALA A 176 -10.50 45.20 -5.82
C ALA A 176 -10.37 44.83 -7.31
N ALA A 177 -10.28 43.54 -7.64
CA ALA A 177 -10.28 43.09 -9.03
C ALA A 177 -11.62 43.34 -9.71
N LEU A 178 -12.73 43.09 -9.01
CA LEU A 178 -14.08 43.38 -9.51
C LEU A 178 -14.31 44.89 -9.68
N ASP A 179 -13.82 45.72 -8.76
CA ASP A 179 -13.88 47.18 -8.86
C ASP A 179 -13.12 47.74 -10.06
N MET A 180 -12.03 47.08 -10.46
CA MET A 180 -11.26 47.39 -11.68
C MET A 180 -11.92 46.87 -12.97
N GLY A 181 -13.13 46.32 -12.89
CA GLY A 181 -13.91 45.83 -14.02
C GLY A 181 -13.63 44.38 -14.43
N ALA A 182 -12.93 43.60 -13.60
CA ALA A 182 -12.76 42.18 -13.87
C ALA A 182 -14.09 41.41 -13.67
N SER A 183 -14.34 40.39 -14.48
CA SER A 183 -15.44 39.45 -14.22
C SER A 183 -15.10 38.50 -13.05
N GLN A 184 -16.11 37.85 -12.46
CA GLN A 184 -15.90 36.85 -11.40
C GLN A 184 -14.94 35.72 -11.83
N THR A 185 -15.07 35.27 -13.08
CA THR A 185 -14.14 34.27 -13.66
C THR A 185 -12.72 34.81 -13.81
N GLN A 186 -12.56 36.08 -14.17
CA GLN A 186 -11.24 36.71 -14.24
C GLN A 186 -10.61 36.89 -12.85
N ALA A 187 -11.38 37.34 -11.86
CA ALA A 187 -10.91 37.45 -10.47
C ALA A 187 -10.50 36.07 -9.93
N PHE A 188 -11.29 35.03 -10.19
CA PHE A 188 -10.94 33.66 -9.85
C PHE A 188 -9.62 33.20 -10.51
N VAL A 189 -9.52 33.28 -11.84
CA VAL A 189 -8.36 32.75 -12.58
C VAL A 189 -7.08 33.58 -12.35
N LYS A 190 -7.19 34.90 -12.18
CA LYS A 190 -6.03 35.81 -12.11
C LYS A 190 -5.61 36.16 -10.68
N VAL A 191 -6.49 36.03 -9.69
CA VAL A 191 -6.18 36.40 -8.29
C VAL A 191 -6.21 35.18 -7.39
N LEU A 192 -7.36 34.50 -7.31
CA LEU A 192 -7.54 33.40 -6.36
C LEU A 192 -6.74 32.15 -6.76
N LEU A 193 -6.81 31.73 -8.03
CA LEU A 193 -6.16 30.51 -8.50
C LEU A 193 -4.63 30.57 -8.36
N PRO A 194 -3.93 31.66 -8.74
CA PRO A 194 -2.48 31.78 -8.54
C PRO A 194 -2.07 31.78 -7.06
N PHE A 195 -2.89 32.38 -6.19
CA PHE A 195 -2.68 32.32 -4.74
C PHE A 195 -2.78 30.88 -4.19
N MET A 196 -3.68 30.09 -4.77
CA MET A 196 -3.93 28.70 -4.40
C MET A 196 -2.95 27.72 -5.05
N THR A 197 -2.23 28.07 -6.13
CA THR A 197 -1.30 27.19 -6.85
C THR A 197 -0.33 26.42 -5.95
N PRO A 198 0.34 27.02 -4.95
CA PRO A 198 1.24 26.26 -4.06
C PRO A 198 0.51 25.20 -3.24
N ALA A 199 -0.74 25.50 -2.83
CA ALA A 199 -1.59 24.54 -2.13
C ALA A 199 -2.12 23.46 -3.08
N ILE A 200 -2.43 23.80 -4.34
CA ILE A 200 -2.86 22.84 -5.37
C ILE A 200 -1.74 21.83 -5.61
N LEU A 201 -0.50 22.30 -5.81
CA LEU A 201 0.65 21.41 -5.99
C LEU A 201 0.86 20.49 -4.77
N SER A 202 0.75 21.05 -3.56
CA SER A 202 0.90 20.28 -2.32
C SER A 202 -0.21 19.24 -2.16
N ALA A 203 -1.46 19.61 -2.43
CA ALA A 203 -2.61 18.72 -2.38
C ALA A 203 -2.54 17.63 -3.46
N SER A 204 -2.05 17.95 -4.66
CA SER A 204 -1.84 16.96 -5.73
C SER A 204 -0.81 15.90 -5.34
N VAL A 205 0.33 16.30 -4.75
CA VAL A 205 1.33 15.34 -4.27
C VAL A 205 0.75 14.50 -3.14
N LEU A 206 0.05 15.11 -2.19
CA LEU A 206 -0.59 14.39 -1.09
C LEU A 206 -1.63 13.38 -1.61
N ALA A 207 -2.50 13.80 -2.53
CA ALA A 207 -3.54 12.96 -3.13
C ALA A 207 -2.93 11.78 -3.91
N PHE A 208 -1.86 12.05 -4.67
CA PHE A 208 -1.13 11.00 -5.39
C PHE A 208 -0.53 9.97 -4.43
N LEU A 209 0.17 10.42 -3.38
CA LEU A 209 0.79 9.54 -2.39
C LEU A 209 -0.26 8.73 -1.62
N ALA A 210 -1.33 9.37 -1.16
CA ALA A 210 -2.44 8.71 -0.48
C ALA A 210 -3.15 7.66 -1.36
N SER A 211 -3.17 7.87 -2.67
CA SER A 211 -3.68 6.90 -3.65
C SER A 211 -2.73 5.72 -3.85
N MET A 212 -1.44 6.01 -4.05
CA MET A 212 -0.39 5.02 -4.26
C MET A 212 -0.23 4.04 -3.10
N GLU A 213 -0.44 4.49 -1.86
CA GLU A 213 -0.35 3.64 -0.67
C GLU A 213 -1.69 3.00 -0.27
N ASN A 214 -2.78 3.27 -1.00
CA ASN A 214 -4.09 2.76 -0.62
C ASN A 214 -4.23 1.27 -0.92
N TYR A 215 -4.34 0.48 0.15
CA TYR A 215 -4.72 -0.93 0.09
C TYR A 215 -6.20 -1.16 0.46
N ASN A 216 -6.67 -0.49 1.51
CA ASN A 216 -7.93 -0.81 2.19
C ASN A 216 -9.17 -0.68 1.31
N THR A 217 -9.21 0.32 0.42
CA THR A 217 -10.32 0.51 -0.53
C THR A 217 -10.04 -0.27 -1.80
N THR A 218 -8.81 -0.17 -2.31
CA THR A 218 -8.36 -0.76 -3.58
C THR A 218 -8.60 -2.26 -3.66
N VAL A 219 -8.37 -3.02 -2.59
CA VAL A 219 -8.53 -4.48 -2.61
C VAL A 219 -9.95 -4.93 -2.93
N PHE A 220 -10.96 -4.09 -2.65
CA PHE A 220 -12.36 -4.38 -2.97
C PHE A 220 -12.79 -3.82 -4.33
N THR A 221 -12.11 -2.79 -4.84
CA THR A 221 -12.54 -2.06 -6.04
C THR A 221 -11.77 -2.44 -7.31
N ILE A 222 -10.56 -2.98 -7.21
CA ILE A 222 -9.71 -3.28 -8.38
C ILE A 222 -10.17 -4.52 -9.18
N VAL A 223 -11.02 -5.37 -8.57
CA VAL A 223 -11.63 -6.55 -9.18
C VAL A 223 -10.59 -7.51 -9.78
N ALA A 224 -10.44 -7.54 -11.11
CA ALA A 224 -9.58 -8.49 -11.82
C ALA A 224 -8.14 -7.99 -11.99
N GLU A 225 -7.93 -6.68 -11.86
CA GLU A 225 -6.61 -6.07 -12.01
C GLU A 225 -5.83 -6.09 -10.69
N SER A 226 -4.54 -5.80 -10.78
CA SER A 226 -3.66 -5.69 -9.62
C SER A 226 -3.11 -4.27 -9.48
N THR A 227 -2.90 -3.85 -8.24
CA THR A 227 -2.13 -2.66 -7.89
C THR A 227 -0.90 -3.05 -7.11
N PHE A 228 0.06 -2.13 -7.01
CA PHE A 228 1.31 -2.33 -6.28
C PHE A 228 1.05 -2.73 -4.83
N THR A 229 0.11 -2.05 -4.16
CA THR A 229 -0.22 -2.31 -2.76
C THR A 229 -0.96 -3.64 -2.57
N THR A 230 -1.84 -4.02 -3.49
CA THR A 230 -2.56 -5.30 -3.40
C THR A 230 -1.62 -6.49 -3.62
N VAL A 231 -0.70 -6.39 -4.59
CA VAL A 231 0.31 -7.42 -4.85
C VAL A 231 1.24 -7.56 -3.65
N LEU A 232 1.74 -6.44 -3.11
CA LEU A 232 2.60 -6.47 -1.94
C LEU A 232 1.91 -7.09 -0.73
N ALA A 233 0.64 -6.73 -0.48
CA ALA A 233 -0.14 -7.29 0.61
C ALA A 233 -0.38 -8.81 0.46
N GLN A 234 -0.63 -9.29 -0.77
CA GLN A 234 -0.73 -10.72 -1.06
C GLN A 234 0.58 -11.44 -0.77
N LYS A 235 1.72 -10.90 -1.22
CA LYS A 235 3.03 -11.47 -0.94
C LYS A 235 3.33 -11.55 0.56
N VAL A 236 2.96 -10.51 1.34
CA VAL A 236 3.11 -10.52 2.80
C VAL A 236 2.25 -11.60 3.45
N ARG A 237 0.97 -11.71 3.04
CA ARG A 237 0.03 -12.68 3.63
C ARG A 237 0.39 -14.13 3.35
N TYR A 238 0.88 -14.42 2.15
CA TYR A 238 1.25 -15.77 1.73
C TYR A 238 2.71 -16.11 2.06
N GLY A 239 3.50 -15.15 2.53
CA GLY A 239 4.90 -15.36 2.92
C GLY A 239 5.78 -15.86 1.77
N LEU A 240 5.50 -15.45 0.53
CA LEU A 240 5.99 -16.12 -0.67
C LEU A 240 7.51 -16.02 -0.83
N ASP A 241 8.11 -14.85 -0.56
CA ASP A 241 9.55 -14.61 -0.74
C ASP A 241 10.03 -13.25 -0.16
N PRO A 242 11.33 -13.06 0.12
CA PRO A 242 11.91 -11.79 0.57
C PRO A 242 11.95 -10.64 -0.45
N SER A 243 11.36 -10.73 -1.64
CA SER A 243 11.30 -9.58 -2.58
C SER A 243 10.66 -8.34 -1.96
N ILE A 244 9.74 -8.52 -1.00
CA ILE A 244 9.10 -7.45 -0.21
C ILE A 244 10.13 -6.64 0.58
N SER A 245 11.17 -7.30 1.10
CA SER A 245 12.28 -6.66 1.80
C SER A 245 13.13 -5.82 0.84
N ALA A 246 13.38 -6.34 -0.37
CA ALA A 246 14.08 -5.60 -1.43
C ALA A 246 13.28 -4.35 -1.88
N VAL A 247 11.95 -4.47 -2.03
CA VAL A 247 11.06 -3.32 -2.28
C VAL A 247 11.21 -2.24 -1.21
N ALA A 248 11.20 -2.64 0.08
CA ALA A 248 11.37 -1.69 1.17
C ALA A 248 12.72 -0.95 1.09
N VAL A 249 13.82 -1.65 0.79
CA VAL A 249 15.14 -1.03 0.56
C VAL A 249 15.09 -0.04 -0.60
N ILE A 250 14.46 -0.39 -1.71
CA ILE A 250 14.33 0.48 -2.89
C ILE A 250 13.55 1.76 -2.54
N ILE A 251 12.40 1.64 -1.89
CA ILE A 251 11.57 2.79 -1.50
C ILE A 251 12.31 3.68 -0.51
N VAL A 252 12.98 3.11 0.49
CA VAL A 252 13.82 3.86 1.45
C VAL A 252 14.97 4.55 0.74
N GLY A 253 15.63 3.87 -0.20
CA GLY A 253 16.70 4.45 -1.01
C GLY A 253 16.22 5.66 -1.81
N ILE A 254 15.11 5.51 -2.54
CA ILE A 254 14.51 6.59 -3.34
C ILE A 254 14.10 7.77 -2.46
N THR A 255 13.44 7.52 -1.33
CA THR A 255 12.99 8.57 -0.41
C THR A 255 14.16 9.31 0.24
N LEU A 256 15.22 8.59 0.65
CA LEU A 256 16.43 9.20 1.21
C LEU A 256 17.17 10.04 0.17
N VAL A 257 17.37 9.51 -1.05
CA VAL A 257 17.97 10.24 -2.17
C VAL A 257 17.16 11.50 -2.48
N GLY A 258 15.84 11.37 -2.59
CA GLY A 258 14.93 12.50 -2.85
C GLY A 258 14.99 13.57 -1.74
N ALA A 259 14.99 13.15 -0.47
CA ALA A 259 15.12 14.05 0.67
C ALA A 259 16.45 14.81 0.66
N ILE A 260 17.56 14.11 0.38
CA ILE A 260 18.89 14.72 0.26
C ILE A 260 18.92 15.73 -0.89
N ILE A 261 18.36 15.39 -2.05
CA ILE A 261 18.28 16.29 -3.21
C ILE A 261 17.44 17.53 -2.87
N PHE A 262 16.28 17.34 -2.22
CA PHE A 262 15.39 18.43 -1.83
C PHE A 262 16.03 19.36 -0.79
N GLU A 263 16.63 18.79 0.25
CA GLU A 263 17.33 19.57 1.27
C GLU A 263 18.48 20.37 0.67
N ASN A 264 19.25 19.74 -0.23
CA ASN A 264 20.29 20.43 -0.96
C ASN A 264 19.72 21.60 -1.79
N TYR A 265 18.68 21.35 -2.59
CA TYR A 265 18.06 22.39 -3.41
C TYR A 265 17.61 23.58 -2.56
N ASN A 266 16.98 23.33 -1.41
CA ASN A 266 16.58 24.37 -0.47
C ASN A 266 17.77 25.09 0.18
N ARG A 267 18.85 24.37 0.53
CA ARG A 267 20.10 24.96 1.03
C ARG A 267 20.75 25.87 0.00
N LEU A 268 20.73 25.49 -1.28
CA LEU A 268 21.25 26.32 -2.37
C LEU A 268 20.41 27.57 -2.59
N ARG A 269 19.08 27.45 -2.52
CA ARG A 269 18.16 28.59 -2.63
C ARG A 269 18.33 29.58 -1.49
N THR A 270 18.32 29.11 -0.25
CA THR A 270 18.56 29.94 0.95
C THR A 270 19.94 30.58 0.91
N GLN A 271 20.98 29.89 0.43
CA GLN A 271 22.29 30.50 0.22
C GLN A 271 22.29 31.57 -0.88
N LYS A 272 21.54 31.40 -1.97
CA LYS A 272 21.41 32.43 -3.02
C LYS A 272 20.68 33.66 -2.49
N GLU A 273 19.60 33.47 -1.73
CA GLU A 273 18.84 34.53 -1.07
C GLU A 273 19.71 35.24 -0.01
N ALA A 274 20.48 34.49 0.79
CA ALA A 274 21.45 35.04 1.74
C ALA A 274 22.62 35.76 1.04
N ARG A 275 23.09 35.30 -0.13
CA ARG A 275 24.12 36.00 -0.94
C ARG A 275 23.58 37.26 -1.61
N ALA A 276 22.33 37.26 -2.05
CA ALA A 276 21.66 38.46 -2.56
C ALA A 276 21.46 39.50 -1.45
N ALA A 277 21.17 39.05 -0.22
CA ALA A 277 21.10 39.90 0.98
C ALA A 277 22.49 40.34 1.48
N ALA A 278 23.52 39.50 1.35
CA ALA A 278 24.90 39.76 1.78
C ALA A 278 25.78 40.40 0.69
N ALA A 279 25.17 40.95 -0.37
CA ALA A 279 25.88 41.73 -1.40
C ALA A 279 26.49 43.05 -0.86
N SER A 280 26.39 43.32 0.44
CA SER A 280 27.26 44.25 1.18
C SER A 280 28.10 43.50 2.22
N SER A 281 29.30 43.07 1.79
CA SER A 281 30.43 42.55 2.59
C SER A 281 30.26 41.18 3.27
N VAL A 282 31.18 40.25 2.96
CA VAL A 282 32.01 39.46 3.91
C VAL A 282 32.81 38.39 3.12
N PRO A 283 34.09 38.11 3.48
CA PRO A 283 35.01 37.28 2.68
C PRO A 283 34.89 35.77 2.95
N PRO A 284 35.58 34.90 2.16
CA PRO A 284 35.25 33.49 2.06
C PRO A 284 36.26 32.60 2.79
N VAL A 285 35.94 32.11 4.00
CA VAL A 285 36.67 30.96 4.58
C VAL A 285 35.73 30.11 5.43
N ALA A 286 35.10 29.12 4.79
CA ALA A 286 34.66 27.83 5.37
C ALA A 286 33.93 27.01 4.29
N ARG A 287 34.62 26.70 3.20
CA ARG A 287 34.12 25.81 2.14
C ARG A 287 34.99 24.55 2.11
N PHE A 288 34.66 23.56 2.93
CA PHE A 288 35.20 22.21 2.68
C PHE A 288 34.39 21.03 3.23
N ALA A 289 33.42 21.20 4.14
CA ALA A 289 32.75 20.05 4.78
C ALA A 289 31.25 19.85 4.44
N THR A 290 30.63 20.71 3.64
CA THR A 290 29.16 20.67 3.42
C THR A 290 28.79 21.07 1.99
N ASN A 291 29.56 20.59 1.03
CA ASN A 291 29.30 20.85 -0.38
C ASN A 291 28.32 19.79 -0.90
N PRO A 292 27.11 20.17 -1.33
CA PRO A 292 26.08 19.19 -1.66
C PRO A 292 26.37 18.30 -2.87
N LEU A 293 27.25 18.75 -3.76
CA LEU A 293 27.76 17.93 -4.86
C LEU A 293 28.59 16.74 -4.34
N VAL A 294 29.19 16.84 -3.15
CA VAL A 294 29.92 15.74 -2.49
C VAL A 294 28.94 14.72 -1.91
N ILE A 295 27.80 15.16 -1.36
CA ILE A 295 26.76 14.25 -0.84
C ILE A 295 26.04 13.55 -1.99
N ILE A 296 25.66 14.28 -3.05
CA ILE A 296 25.08 13.68 -4.27
C ILE A 296 26.09 12.74 -4.93
N GLY A 297 27.36 13.15 -5.02
CA GLY A 297 28.44 12.29 -5.50
C GLY A 297 28.62 11.04 -4.66
N PHE A 298 28.59 11.15 -3.33
CA PHE A 298 28.70 10.01 -2.42
C PHE A 298 27.51 9.06 -2.55
N VAL A 299 26.28 9.58 -2.61
CA VAL A 299 25.07 8.77 -2.80
C VAL A 299 25.06 8.08 -4.17
N LEU A 300 25.47 8.78 -5.25
CA LEU A 300 25.62 8.19 -6.57
C LEU A 300 26.74 7.15 -6.60
N VAL A 301 27.86 7.38 -5.91
CA VAL A 301 28.95 6.39 -5.78
C VAL A 301 28.53 5.19 -4.94
N CYS A 302 27.72 5.38 -3.89
CA CYS A 302 27.13 4.29 -3.13
C CYS A 302 26.10 3.51 -3.94
N MET A 303 25.26 4.18 -4.74
CA MET A 303 24.30 3.54 -5.65
C MET A 303 25.02 2.80 -6.79
N ILE A 304 26.02 3.41 -7.42
CA ILE A 304 26.82 2.77 -8.48
C ILE A 304 27.64 1.62 -7.88
N GLY A 305 28.25 1.84 -6.71
CA GLY A 305 28.99 0.81 -5.97
C GLY A 305 28.10 -0.34 -5.55
N PHE A 306 26.85 -0.07 -5.18
CA PHE A 306 25.85 -1.09 -4.89
C PHE A 306 25.49 -1.86 -6.16
N VAL A 307 25.20 -1.18 -7.28
CA VAL A 307 24.88 -1.82 -8.56
C VAL A 307 26.05 -2.64 -9.11
N THR A 308 27.29 -2.16 -9.00
CA THR A 308 28.48 -2.90 -9.45
C THR A 308 28.79 -4.06 -8.51
N TRP A 309 28.56 -3.92 -7.21
CA TRP A 309 28.70 -5.00 -6.24
C TRP A 309 27.65 -6.10 -6.48
N VAL A 310 26.39 -5.71 -6.67
CA VAL A 310 25.29 -6.61 -7.06
C VAL A 310 25.60 -7.37 -8.36
N GLY A 311 26.25 -6.72 -9.33
CA GLY A 311 26.62 -7.36 -10.60
C GLY A 311 27.89 -8.23 -10.56
N THR A 312 28.67 -8.20 -9.48
CA THR A 312 29.96 -8.92 -9.37
C THR A 312 30.01 -9.94 -8.24
N HIS A 313 29.04 -9.94 -7.33
CA HIS A 313 28.96 -10.90 -6.23
C HIS A 313 28.19 -12.16 -6.67
N ASP A 314 28.90 -13.28 -6.82
CA ASP A 314 28.31 -14.56 -7.19
C ASP A 314 27.81 -15.31 -5.94
N SER A 315 26.55 -15.09 -5.57
CA SER A 315 25.84 -15.77 -4.46
C SER A 315 25.57 -17.25 -4.73
N SER A 316 25.65 -17.69 -5.99
CA SER A 316 25.16 -19.00 -6.45
C SER A 316 25.84 -20.19 -5.75
N VAL A 317 27.14 -20.08 -5.46
CA VAL A 317 27.91 -21.13 -4.78
C VAL A 317 27.44 -21.32 -3.34
N CYS A 318 27.16 -20.22 -2.64
CA CYS A 318 26.67 -20.28 -1.26
C CYS A 318 25.24 -20.81 -1.22
N GLU A 319 24.38 -20.34 -2.13
CA GLU A 319 23.00 -20.81 -2.24
C GLU A 319 22.91 -22.31 -2.55
N ALA A 320 23.74 -22.81 -3.47
CA ALA A 320 23.82 -24.24 -3.79
C ALA A 320 24.22 -25.09 -2.57
N ASN A 321 25.18 -24.63 -1.77
CA ASN A 321 25.60 -25.32 -0.54
C ASN A 321 24.49 -25.34 0.52
N VAL A 322 23.79 -24.23 0.71
CA VAL A 322 22.67 -24.15 1.66
C VAL A 322 21.51 -25.03 1.21
N GLU A 323 21.20 -25.07 -0.08
CA GLU A 323 20.15 -25.94 -0.61
C GLU A 323 20.48 -27.42 -0.43
N GLN A 324 21.74 -27.81 -0.64
CA GLN A 324 22.21 -29.16 -0.35
C GLN A 324 22.07 -29.51 1.14
N MET A 325 22.42 -28.59 2.04
CA MET A 325 22.24 -28.82 3.49
C MET A 325 20.75 -28.96 3.87
N LYS A 326 19.86 -28.16 3.29
CA LYS A 326 18.41 -28.27 3.51
C LYS A 326 17.88 -29.62 3.04
N ARG A 327 18.30 -30.08 1.85
CA ARG A 327 17.91 -31.39 1.31
C ARG A 327 18.42 -32.54 2.19
N ALA A 328 19.66 -32.47 2.66
CA ALA A 328 20.23 -33.47 3.57
C ALA A 328 19.47 -33.53 4.91
N TYR A 329 19.20 -32.36 5.53
CA TYR A 329 18.43 -32.29 6.76
C TYR A 329 16.99 -32.81 6.60
N GLN A 330 16.35 -32.51 5.46
CA GLN A 330 15.00 -32.98 5.18
C GLN A 330 14.95 -34.49 4.95
N GLN A 331 15.99 -35.08 4.35
CA GLN A 331 16.14 -36.53 4.25
C GLN A 331 16.33 -37.16 5.63
N GLU A 332 17.18 -36.60 6.49
CA GLU A 332 17.35 -37.08 7.87
C GLU A 332 16.03 -37.05 8.65
N GLN A 333 15.22 -36.00 8.50
CA GLN A 333 13.90 -35.94 9.14
C GLN A 333 12.94 -37.00 8.61
N LEU A 334 12.91 -37.24 7.29
CA LEU A 334 12.09 -38.30 6.70
C LEU A 334 12.54 -39.69 7.18
N GLU A 335 13.84 -39.92 7.31
CA GLU A 335 14.38 -41.16 7.89
C GLU A 335 14.03 -41.30 9.37
N GLN A 336 14.11 -40.22 10.15
CA GLN A 336 13.66 -40.22 11.55
C GLN A 336 12.16 -40.47 11.67
N GLN A 337 11.33 -39.93 10.77
CA GLN A 337 9.90 -40.23 10.73
C GLN A 337 9.64 -41.69 10.36
N ARG A 338 10.33 -42.21 9.33
CA ARG A 338 10.27 -43.63 8.94
C ARG A 338 10.67 -44.54 10.11
N ASN A 339 11.74 -44.22 10.82
CA ASN A 339 12.22 -45.01 11.97
C ASN A 339 11.35 -44.82 13.22
N ARG A 340 10.72 -43.65 13.42
CA ARG A 340 9.66 -43.42 14.43
C ARG A 340 8.33 -44.06 14.07
N THR A 341 8.22 -44.62 12.87
CA THR A 341 7.10 -45.47 12.47
C THR A 341 7.55 -46.95 12.51
N PRO A 342 7.92 -47.54 13.66
CA PRO A 342 8.16 -48.96 13.74
C PRO A 342 6.81 -49.71 13.75
N ALA A 343 6.59 -50.53 12.73
CA ALA A 343 5.83 -51.78 12.82
C ALA A 343 4.40 -51.73 13.42
N THR A 344 3.57 -50.74 13.09
CA THR A 344 2.10 -50.96 13.06
C THR A 344 1.60 -51.28 11.65
N ALA A 345 2.53 -51.48 10.70
CA ALA A 345 2.26 -51.88 9.32
C ALA A 345 2.74 -53.31 9.01
N SER A 346 3.02 -54.12 10.04
CA SER A 346 3.42 -55.53 9.89
C SER A 346 2.79 -56.44 10.95
N GLU A 347 1.54 -56.18 11.32
CA GLU A 347 0.60 -57.25 11.63
C GLU A 347 -0.34 -57.34 10.43
N PRO A 348 -0.61 -58.53 9.85
CA PRO A 348 -1.81 -58.67 9.04
C PRO A 348 -2.96 -58.26 9.96
N ALA A 349 -3.73 -57.25 9.56
CA ALA A 349 -4.88 -56.80 10.33
C ALA A 349 -5.78 -58.00 10.64
N GLU A 350 -5.65 -58.54 11.85
CA GLU A 350 -6.61 -59.46 12.43
C GLU A 350 -7.90 -58.65 12.59
N GLN A 351 -8.98 -59.24 12.10
CA GLN A 351 -10.30 -58.63 11.93
C GLN A 351 -10.75 -57.83 13.16
N ALA A 352 -10.56 -56.51 13.11
CA ALA A 352 -11.30 -55.58 13.95
C ALA A 352 -12.29 -54.84 13.06
N SER A 353 -13.55 -55.24 13.19
CA SER A 353 -14.71 -54.67 12.51
C SER A 353 -14.77 -53.15 12.74
N PRO A 354 -14.89 -52.30 11.71
CA PRO A 354 -15.17 -50.89 11.93
C PRO A 354 -16.61 -50.75 12.45
N PRO A 355 -16.90 -49.83 13.39
CA PRO A 355 -18.28 -49.55 13.77
C PRO A 355 -18.99 -49.02 12.52
N ALA A 356 -20.17 -49.57 12.26
CA ALA A 356 -21.00 -49.18 11.13
C ALA A 356 -21.32 -47.68 11.22
N ASN A 357 -20.65 -46.89 10.38
CA ASN A 357 -21.06 -45.52 10.12
C ASN A 357 -21.23 -45.34 8.61
N THR A 358 -22.48 -45.07 8.26
CA THR A 358 -23.03 -44.75 6.96
C THR A 358 -22.32 -43.56 6.32
N GLY A 359 -21.48 -43.83 5.33
CA GLY A 359 -20.89 -42.82 4.45
C GLY A 359 -20.43 -43.49 3.17
N GLY A 360 -21.19 -43.30 2.09
CA GLY A 360 -20.98 -43.96 0.81
C GLY A 360 -19.57 -43.76 0.25
N GLY A 361 -18.99 -44.84 -0.27
CA GLY A 361 -17.67 -44.85 -0.88
C GLY A 361 -17.63 -44.04 -2.17
N VAL A 362 -17.19 -42.79 -2.07
CA VAL A 362 -16.92 -41.90 -3.22
C VAL A 362 -15.61 -42.25 -3.93
N PHE A 363 -14.70 -42.99 -3.28
CA PHE A 363 -13.35 -43.28 -3.81
C PHE A 363 -13.11 -44.77 -4.14
N SER A 364 -14.17 -45.56 -4.33
CA SER A 364 -14.03 -46.95 -4.77
C SER A 364 -13.56 -47.02 -6.23
N PRO A 365 -12.55 -47.85 -6.58
CA PRO A 365 -11.93 -47.87 -7.90
C PRO A 365 -12.85 -48.30 -9.07
N GLY A 366 -14.09 -48.72 -8.79
CA GLY A 366 -15.12 -49.02 -9.79
C GLY A 366 -15.92 -47.81 -10.29
N ASN A 367 -15.83 -46.64 -9.64
CA ASN A 367 -16.65 -45.46 -9.97
C ASN A 367 -16.03 -44.51 -11.03
N LEU A 368 -14.95 -44.92 -11.72
CA LEU A 368 -14.25 -44.09 -12.71
C LEU A 368 -14.39 -44.58 -14.17
N ALA A 369 -15.39 -45.44 -14.48
CA ALA A 369 -15.67 -45.83 -15.85
C ALA A 369 -16.59 -44.79 -16.55
N PRO A 370 -16.28 -44.33 -17.77
CA PRO A 370 -17.10 -43.33 -18.43
C PRO A 370 -18.27 -43.98 -19.17
N GLY A 371 -19.49 -43.62 -18.78
CA GLY A 371 -20.68 -43.80 -19.61
C GLY A 371 -21.93 -44.17 -18.82
N GLN A 372 -22.73 -43.16 -18.44
CA GLN A 372 -24.20 -43.13 -18.58
C GLN A 372 -24.77 -41.78 -18.08
N PRO A 373 -25.91 -41.29 -18.62
CA PRO A 373 -26.37 -39.92 -18.46
C PRO A 373 -27.07 -39.66 -17.12
N GLU A 374 -26.96 -38.40 -16.67
CA GLU A 374 -27.57 -37.83 -15.46
C GLU A 374 -29.08 -38.05 -15.35
N GLN A 375 -29.52 -38.51 -14.17
CA GLN A 375 -30.84 -38.20 -13.62
C GLN A 375 -30.66 -37.17 -12.51
N GLU A 376 -31.32 -36.04 -12.69
CA GLU A 376 -31.26 -34.84 -11.88
C GLU A 376 -32.09 -35.03 -10.61
N GLU A 377 -31.41 -35.15 -9.46
CA GLU A 377 -32.06 -35.20 -8.15
C GLU A 377 -31.38 -34.18 -7.22
N ALA A 378 -32.20 -33.28 -6.66
CA ALA A 378 -31.77 -32.08 -5.95
C ALA A 378 -30.83 -32.39 -4.76
N PRO A 379 -29.82 -31.54 -4.46
CA PRO A 379 -28.89 -31.84 -3.40
C PRO A 379 -29.59 -31.76 -2.03
N ALA A 380 -29.62 -32.89 -1.33
CA ALA A 380 -30.04 -32.95 0.06
C ALA A 380 -29.10 -32.07 0.90
N SER A 381 -29.66 -31.01 1.49
CA SER A 381 -28.92 -30.13 2.40
C SER A 381 -28.42 -30.91 3.62
N PRO A 382 -27.26 -30.56 4.21
CA PRO A 382 -26.63 -31.31 5.29
C PRO A 382 -27.39 -31.28 6.62
N PHE A 383 -28.50 -30.54 6.70
CA PHE A 383 -29.44 -30.55 7.80
C PHE A 383 -30.74 -31.19 7.32
N GLY A 384 -30.80 -32.52 7.30
CA GLY A 384 -31.99 -33.25 6.86
C GLY A 384 -33.24 -32.84 7.63
N ASN A 385 -34.31 -32.47 6.92
CA ASN A 385 -35.72 -32.36 7.32
C ASN A 385 -36.09 -32.02 8.78
N VAL A 386 -35.28 -31.23 9.49
CA VAL A 386 -35.61 -30.77 10.86
C VAL A 386 -36.81 -29.82 10.88
N PHE A 387 -37.08 -29.14 9.76
CA PHE A 387 -38.17 -28.16 9.62
C PHE A 387 -39.38 -28.67 8.82
N ALA A 388 -39.53 -29.98 8.64
CA ALA A 388 -40.72 -30.54 8.01
C ALA A 388 -41.97 -30.22 8.86
N PRO A 389 -43.08 -29.75 8.27
CA PRO A 389 -44.28 -29.29 8.98
C PRO A 389 -44.99 -30.41 9.78
N GLU A 390 -44.61 -31.66 9.55
CA GLU A 390 -45.11 -32.85 10.24
C GLU A 390 -44.53 -32.99 11.66
N ASN A 391 -43.36 -32.39 11.94
CA ASN A 391 -42.65 -32.51 13.23
C ASN A 391 -43.13 -31.53 14.32
N LEU A 392 -44.19 -30.75 14.06
CA LEU A 392 -44.75 -29.78 15.01
C LEU A 392 -46.18 -30.13 15.48
N GLN A 393 -46.72 -31.30 15.14
CA GLN A 393 -47.98 -31.78 15.72
C GLN A 393 -47.68 -32.70 16.90
N GLY A 394 -47.94 -32.19 18.11
CA GLY A 394 -47.67 -32.87 19.37
C GLY A 394 -48.57 -34.06 19.68
N GLY A 395 -48.34 -34.66 20.83
CA GLY A 395 -49.25 -35.64 21.42
C GLY A 395 -48.72 -36.20 22.74
N ASP A 396 -49.32 -35.66 23.81
CA ASP A 396 -49.53 -36.19 25.18
C ASP A 396 -48.37 -36.29 26.20
#